data_AF-A0AAW8Q9R6-F1
#
_entry.id   AF-A0AAW8Q9R6-F1
#
_cell.length_a   1.000
_cell.length_b   1.000
_cell.length_c   1.000
_cell.angle_alpha   90.00
_cell.angle_beta   90.00
_cell.angle_gamma   90.00
#
_symmetry.space_group_name_H-M   'P 1'
#
loop_
_entity.id
_entity.type
_entity.pdbx_description
1 polymer ?
#
loop_
_entity_poly.entity_id
_entity_poly.type
_entity_poly.pdbx_seq_one_letter_code
_entity_poly.pdbx_strand_id
1 'polypeptide(L)'
;MDSILDGLEKMFFKFEVVSASTHDNSVLIFSFGCMIIGLLAVVVDCCAYYTVSRSPLELKHGVKTIVYLFAWSIGAFVIGLLGQFLKIFVVSLAACVFVGLAWPVMFAKMVEKANKQKMASDPEPEQTVGG
;
A
#
# COMPACT_ATOMS: atom_id res chain seq x y z
N MET A 1 8.25 22.83 3.56
CA MET A 1 7.20 21.92 4.07
C MET A 1 5.82 22.50 3.84
N ASP A 2 5.66 23.82 3.90
CA ASP A 2 4.37 24.51 3.71
C ASP A 2 3.71 24.22 2.37
N SER A 3 4.48 24.13 1.28
CA SER A 3 3.95 23.79 -0.05
C SER A 3 3.42 22.36 -0.17
N ILE A 4 3.93 21.43 0.65
CA ILE A 4 3.45 20.04 0.66
C ILE A 4 2.14 19.98 1.46
N LEU A 5 2.08 20.67 2.59
CA LEU A 5 0.92 20.72 3.47
C LEU A 5 -0.27 21.41 2.78
N ASP A 6 -0.03 22.53 2.10
CA ASP A 6 -1.06 23.24 1.29
C ASP A 6 -1.58 22.37 0.13
N GLY A 7 -0.68 21.66 -0.56
CA GLY A 7 -1.07 20.71 -1.61
C GLY A 7 -1.90 19.54 -1.08
N LEU A 8 -1.56 19.05 0.11
CA LEU A 8 -2.28 17.96 0.76
C LEU A 8 -3.65 18.43 1.27
N GLU A 9 -3.74 19.65 1.82
CA GLU A 9 -5.00 20.27 2.23
C GLU A 9 -5.95 20.43 1.04
N LYS A 10 -5.46 20.96 -0.09
CA LYS A 10 -6.25 21.08 -1.33
C LYS A 10 -6.73 19.71 -1.84
N MET A 11 -5.88 18.70 -1.78
CA MET A 11 -6.23 17.36 -2.26
C MET A 11 -7.26 16.65 -1.36
N PHE A 12 -7.13 16.76 -0.04
CA PHE A 12 -7.98 16.04 0.92
C PHE A 12 -9.26 16.78 1.31
N PHE A 13 -9.20 18.10 1.48
CA PHE A 13 -10.34 18.89 1.96
C PHE A 13 -11.07 19.62 0.83
N LYS A 14 -10.37 20.00 -0.24
CA LYS A 14 -10.98 20.66 -1.41
C LYS A 14 -11.24 19.70 -2.58
N PHE A 15 -10.79 18.45 -2.49
CA PHE A 15 -10.91 17.43 -3.54
C PHE A 15 -10.36 17.89 -4.91
N GLU A 16 -9.39 18.81 -4.91
CA GLU A 16 -8.78 19.31 -6.13
C GLU A 16 -7.65 18.40 -6.61
N VAL A 17 -7.52 18.31 -7.93
CA VAL A 17 -6.40 17.64 -8.59
C VAL A 17 -5.19 18.57 -8.56
N VAL A 18 -4.12 18.17 -7.87
CA VAL A 18 -2.89 18.97 -7.78
C VAL A 18 -2.02 18.68 -8.98
N SER A 19 -2.16 19.47 -10.05
CA SER A 19 -1.42 19.23 -11.28
C SER A 19 0.07 19.59 -11.16
N ALA A 20 0.92 18.78 -11.78
CA ALA A 20 2.39 18.90 -11.75
C ALA A 20 2.93 20.25 -12.27
N SER A 21 2.10 21.01 -12.98
CA SER A 21 2.42 22.35 -13.50
C SER A 21 2.40 23.47 -12.44
N THR A 22 1.87 23.22 -11.23
CA THR A 22 1.69 24.27 -10.20
C THR A 22 2.68 24.16 -9.04
N HIS A 23 3.24 22.97 -8.77
CA HIS A 23 4.21 22.76 -7.68
C HIS A 23 5.25 21.69 -8.06
N ASP A 24 6.55 22.03 -7.96
CA ASP A 24 7.66 21.09 -8.15
C ASP A 24 7.58 19.86 -7.22
N ASN A 25 6.84 19.97 -6.11
CA ASN A 25 6.68 18.94 -5.10
C ASN A 25 5.45 18.03 -5.30
N SER A 26 4.78 18.06 -6.46
CA SER A 26 3.56 17.28 -6.73
C SER A 26 3.72 15.77 -6.52
N VAL A 27 4.91 15.24 -6.80
CA VAL A 27 5.26 13.82 -6.56
C VAL A 27 5.27 13.48 -5.07
N LEU A 28 5.81 14.37 -4.25
CA LEU A 28 5.86 14.19 -2.80
C LEU A 28 4.47 14.35 -2.18
N ILE A 29 3.69 15.34 -2.64
CA ILE A 29 2.30 15.55 -2.19
C ILE A 29 1.47 14.28 -2.42
N PHE A 30 1.58 13.68 -3.62
CA PHE A 30 0.89 12.43 -3.94
C PHE A 30 1.35 11.26 -3.07
N SER A 31 2.66 11.07 -2.92
CA SER A 31 3.24 9.97 -2.13
C SER A 31 2.82 10.07 -0.65
N PHE A 32 2.84 11.27 -0.07
CA PHE A 32 2.34 11.51 1.28
C PHE A 32 0.83 11.26 1.38
N GLY A 33 0.05 11.64 0.37
CA GLY A 33 -1.37 11.33 0.31
C GLY A 33 -1.65 9.83 0.30
N CYS A 34 -0.91 9.06 -0.50
CA CYS A 34 -0.99 7.59 -0.51
C CYS A 34 -0.61 6.99 0.86
N MET A 35 0.42 7.53 1.51
CA MET A 35 0.83 7.09 2.86
C MET A 35 -0.28 7.30 3.89
N ILE A 36 -0.93 8.47 3.88
CA ILE A 36 -2.03 8.81 4.81
C ILE A 36 -3.22 7.90 4.58
N ILE A 37 -3.61 7.65 3.32
CA ILE A 37 -4.70 6.71 3.03
C ILE A 37 -4.32 5.28 3.42
N GLY A 38 -3.09 4.84 3.14
CA GLY A 38 -2.60 3.54 3.58
C GLY A 38 -2.66 3.37 5.10
N LEU A 39 -2.29 4.41 5.85
CA LEU A 39 -2.39 4.42 7.31
C LEU A 39 -3.86 4.39 7.77
N LEU A 40 -4.74 5.19 7.17
CA LEU A 40 -6.17 5.17 7.45
C LEU A 40 -6.80 3.80 7.17
N ALA A 41 -6.40 3.12 6.10
CA ALA A 41 -6.88 1.78 5.78
C ALA A 41 -6.53 0.76 6.88
N VAL A 42 -5.30 0.81 7.41
CA VAL A 42 -4.87 -0.03 8.54
C VAL A 42 -5.63 0.32 9.81
N VAL A 43 -5.87 1.61 10.07
CA VAL A 43 -6.64 2.06 11.24
C VAL A 43 -8.09 1.56 11.15
N VAL A 44 -8.72 1.66 9.98
CA VAL A 44 -10.07 1.16 9.75
C VAL A 44 -10.13 -0.36 9.92
N ASP A 45 -9.14 -1.11 9.44
CA ASP A 45 -9.09 -2.56 9.66
C ASP A 45 -8.89 -2.92 11.15
N CYS A 46 -8.05 -2.17 11.87
CA CYS A 46 -7.86 -2.35 13.31
C CYS A 46 -9.15 -2.08 14.10
N CYS A 47 -9.89 -1.03 13.74
CA CYS A 47 -11.22 -0.76 14.28
C CYS A 47 -12.20 -1.89 13.95
N ALA A 48 -12.22 -2.37 12.70
CA ALA A 48 -13.08 -3.46 12.27
C ALA A 48 -12.77 -4.77 13.04
N TYR A 49 -11.50 -5.09 13.24
CA TYR A 49 -11.06 -6.23 14.03
C TYR A 49 -11.55 -6.15 15.48
N TYR A 50 -11.41 -4.98 16.11
CA TYR A 50 -11.84 -4.78 17.51
C TYR A 50 -13.36 -4.85 17.67
N THR A 51 -14.11 -4.45 16.63
CA THR A 51 -15.58 -4.38 16.68
C THR A 51 -16.26 -5.69 16.31
N VAL A 52 -15.69 -6.46 15.38
CA VAL A 52 -16.35 -7.63 14.77
C VAL A 52 -15.70 -8.97 15.16
N SER A 53 -14.51 -8.96 15.79
CA SER A 53 -13.70 -10.18 16.04
C SER A 53 -13.41 -11.03 14.78
N ARG A 54 -13.64 -10.46 13.59
CA ARG A 54 -13.14 -10.91 12.29
C ARG A 54 -12.48 -9.70 11.65
N SER A 55 -11.16 -9.77 11.41
CA SER A 55 -10.50 -8.80 10.54
C SER A 55 -10.89 -9.15 9.11
N PRO A 56 -11.55 -8.25 8.35
CA PRO A 56 -11.79 -8.45 6.93
C PRO A 56 -10.49 -8.62 6.13
N LEU A 57 -9.32 -8.29 6.71
CA LEU A 57 -7.99 -8.52 6.15
C LEU A 57 -7.24 -9.73 6.76
N GLU A 58 -7.89 -10.56 7.58
CA GLU A 58 -7.30 -11.75 8.23
C GLU A 58 -5.98 -11.48 8.99
N LEU A 59 -5.78 -10.26 9.49
CA LEU A 59 -4.56 -9.91 10.21
C LEU A 59 -4.58 -10.48 11.63
N LYS A 60 -3.54 -11.24 12.00
CA LYS A 60 -3.29 -11.65 13.39
C LYS A 60 -2.87 -10.42 14.20
N HIS A 61 -3.82 -9.83 14.93
CA HIS A 61 -3.56 -8.65 15.73
C HIS A 61 -2.72 -8.97 16.97
N GLY A 62 -1.65 -8.20 17.17
CA GLY A 62 -0.62 -8.36 18.20
C GLY A 62 0.56 -7.40 17.95
N VAL A 63 1.75 -7.63 18.52
CA VAL A 63 2.97 -6.79 18.30
C VAL A 63 3.31 -6.61 16.80
N LYS A 64 2.84 -7.52 15.95
CA LYS A 64 2.99 -7.45 14.49
C LYS A 64 2.10 -6.41 13.81
N THR A 65 1.04 -5.91 14.45
CA THR A 65 0.16 -4.87 13.89
C THR A 65 0.91 -3.57 13.61
N ILE A 66 1.88 -3.20 14.45
CA ILE A 66 2.75 -2.04 14.21
C ILE A 66 3.62 -2.26 12.96
N VAL A 67 4.16 -3.47 12.78
CA VAL A 67 4.94 -3.82 11.58
C VAL A 67 4.06 -3.74 10.34
N TYR A 68 2.82 -4.23 10.40
CA TYR A 68 1.87 -4.08 9.30
C TYR A 68 1.54 -2.62 9.02
N LEU A 69 1.35 -1.79 10.05
CA LEU A 69 1.09 -0.37 9.89
C LEU A 69 2.23 0.35 9.17
N PHE A 70 3.48 0.10 9.58
CA PHE A 70 4.65 0.68 8.92
C PHE A 70 4.87 0.10 7.52
N ALA A 71 4.83 -1.23 7.35
CA ALA A 71 5.03 -1.86 6.04
C ALA A 71 3.97 -1.43 5.02
N TRP A 72 2.73 -1.24 5.46
CA TRP A 72 1.62 -0.80 4.62
C TRP A 72 1.75 0.67 4.25
N SER A 73 2.03 1.54 5.22
CA SER A 73 2.20 2.97 4.98
C SER A 73 3.42 3.25 4.09
N ILE A 74 4.54 2.58 4.35
CA ILE A 74 5.77 2.68 3.54
C ILE A 74 5.53 2.10 2.14
N GLY A 75 4.83 0.97 2.03
CA GLY A 75 4.48 0.39 0.74
C GLY A 75 3.61 1.31 -0.12
N ALA A 76 2.56 1.89 0.47
CA ALA A 76 1.72 2.87 -0.21
C ALA A 76 2.49 4.14 -0.61
N PHE A 77 3.43 4.58 0.22
CA PHE A 77 4.33 5.70 -0.09
C PHE A 77 5.21 5.38 -1.31
N VAL A 78 5.92 4.24 -1.30
CA VAL A 78 6.82 3.84 -2.39
C VAL A 78 6.07 3.65 -3.71
N ILE A 79 4.87 3.07 -3.67
CA ILE A 79 4.05 2.88 -4.88
C ILE A 79 3.45 4.18 -5.37
N GLY A 80 3.05 5.08 -4.48
CA GLY A 80 2.67 6.44 -4.85
C GLY A 80 3.81 7.17 -5.57
N LEU A 81 5.03 7.01 -5.06
CA LEU A 81 6.25 7.61 -5.61
C LEU A 81 6.57 7.03 -6.99
N LEU A 82 6.60 5.70 -7.13
CA LEU A 82 6.81 5.02 -8.42
C LEU A 82 5.70 5.33 -9.43
N GLY A 83 4.44 5.34 -8.99
CA GLY A 83 3.29 5.64 -9.84
C GLY A 83 3.34 7.05 -10.44
N GLN A 84 3.85 8.02 -9.69
CA GLN A 84 4.12 9.36 -10.23
C GLN A 84 5.38 9.44 -11.10
N PHE A 85 6.44 8.72 -10.75
CA PHE A 85 7.63 8.63 -11.64
C PHE A 85 7.26 8.11 -13.03
N LEU A 86 6.35 7.14 -13.10
CA LEU A 86 5.85 6.60 -14.35
C LEU A 86 4.76 7.45 -15.03
N LYS A 87 4.34 8.56 -14.40
CA LYS A 87 3.22 9.43 -14.84
C LYS A 87 1.91 8.66 -15.12
N ILE A 88 1.70 7.52 -14.47
CA ILE A 88 0.55 6.64 -14.69
C ILE A 88 -0.70 7.19 -13.98
N PHE A 89 -0.51 7.87 -12.84
CA PHE A 89 -1.60 8.38 -12.03
C PHE A 89 -1.73 9.90 -12.11
N VAL A 90 -2.97 10.38 -12.11
CA VAL A 90 -3.27 11.79 -11.86
C VAL A 90 -3.21 12.03 -10.35
N VAL A 91 -2.54 13.10 -9.92
CA VAL A 91 -2.42 13.50 -8.51
C VAL A 91 -3.79 13.89 -7.98
N SER A 92 -4.50 12.91 -7.46
CA SER A 92 -5.89 13.01 -7.02
C SER A 92 -6.13 12.10 -5.83
N LEU A 93 -7.09 12.48 -5.00
CA LEU A 93 -7.47 11.69 -3.82
C LEU A 93 -7.92 10.27 -4.19
N ALA A 94 -8.69 10.12 -5.28
CA ALA A 94 -9.14 8.81 -5.73
C ALA A 94 -7.96 7.89 -6.07
N ALA A 95 -6.95 8.38 -6.78
CA ALA A 95 -5.76 7.59 -7.10
C ALA A 95 -4.97 7.22 -5.83
N CYS A 96 -4.88 8.12 -4.85
CA CYS A 96 -4.27 7.79 -3.55
C CYS A 96 -5.04 6.69 -2.81
N VAL A 97 -6.38 6.71 -2.85
CA VAL A 97 -7.22 5.67 -2.25
C VAL A 97 -7.03 4.34 -2.95
N PHE A 98 -7.04 4.32 -4.28
CA PHE A 98 -6.76 3.12 -5.05
C PHE A 98 -5.39 2.55 -4.72
N VAL A 99 -4.33 3.36 -4.71
CA VAL A 99 -2.97 2.88 -4.40
C VAL A 99 -2.86 2.38 -2.95
N GLY A 100 -3.41 3.13 -1.99
CA GLY A 100 -3.39 2.78 -0.57
C GLY A 100 -4.13 1.47 -0.25
N LEU A 101 -5.22 1.17 -0.98
CA LEU A 101 -6.03 -0.03 -0.80
C LEU A 101 -5.62 -1.21 -1.70
N ALA A 102 -5.10 -0.95 -2.90
CA ALA A 102 -4.75 -2.00 -3.86
C ALA A 102 -3.38 -2.62 -3.60
N TRP A 103 -2.45 -1.88 -2.97
CA TRP A 103 -1.11 -2.37 -2.69
C TRP A 103 -1.06 -3.71 -1.91
N PRO A 104 -1.84 -3.92 -0.83
CA PRO A 104 -1.89 -5.20 -0.12
C PRO A 104 -2.30 -6.38 -1.00
N VAL A 105 -3.28 -6.16 -1.89
CA VAL A 105 -3.75 -7.20 -2.82
C VAL A 105 -2.64 -7.57 -3.79
N MET A 106 -1.93 -6.57 -4.33
CA MET A 106 -0.77 -6.81 -5.20
C MET A 106 0.36 -7.50 -4.45
N PHE A 107 0.67 -7.07 -3.23
CA PHE A 107 1.71 -7.68 -2.40
C PHE A 107 1.40 -9.15 -2.08
N ALA A 108 0.17 -9.45 -1.68
CA ALA A 108 -0.28 -10.82 -1.43
C ALA A 108 -0.12 -11.70 -2.67
N LYS A 109 -0.47 -11.18 -3.86
CA LYS A 109 -0.27 -11.87 -5.14
C LYS A 109 1.19 -12.08 -5.49
N MET A 110 2.07 -11.13 -5.17
CA MET A 110 3.52 -11.27 -5.37
C MET A 110 4.12 -12.34 -4.45
N VAL A 111 3.72 -12.36 -3.17
CA VAL A 111 4.15 -13.38 -2.21
C VAL A 111 3.65 -14.77 -2.63
N GLU A 112 2.39 -14.88 -3.06
CA GLU A 112 1.81 -16.13 -3.58
C GLU A 112 2.61 -16.63 -4.80
N LYS A 113 2.94 -15.75 -5.76
CA LYS A 113 3.76 -16.09 -6.92
C LYS A 113 5.19 -16.51 -6.53
N ALA A 114 5.82 -15.80 -5.61
CA ALA A 114 7.16 -16.13 -5.14
C ALA A 114 7.21 -17.50 -4.44
N ASN A 115 6.20 -17.82 -3.63
CA ASN A 115 6.08 -19.13 -2.98
C ASN A 115 5.84 -20.25 -4.00
N LYS A 116 4.98 -20.03 -5.00
CA LYS A 116 4.76 -20.97 -6.10
C LYS A 116 6.02 -21.21 -6.93
N GLN A 117 6.81 -20.16 -7.18
CA GLN A 117 8.09 -20.31 -7.88
C GLN A 117 9.12 -21.09 -7.06
N LYS A 118 9.20 -20.90 -5.74
CA LYS A 118 10.06 -21.71 -4.88
C LYS A 118 9.69 -23.19 -4.92
N MET A 119 8.41 -23.52 -4.81
CA MET A 119 7.92 -24.90 -4.88
C MET A 119 8.13 -25.56 -6.26
N ALA A 120 8.17 -24.77 -7.34
CA ALA A 120 8.44 -25.27 -8.69
C ALA A 120 9.95 -25.39 -9.01
N SER A 121 10.82 -24.83 -8.17
CA SER A 121 12.28 -24.80 -8.39
C SER A 121 13.04 -25.77 -7.50
N ASP A 122 12.39 -26.39 -6.51
CA ASP A 122 12.92 -27.58 -5.84
C ASP A 122 12.60 -28.82 -6.72
N PRO A 123 13.60 -29.52 -7.27
CA PRO A 123 13.35 -30.78 -7.95
C PRO A 123 12.76 -31.78 -6.95
N GLU A 124 11.76 -32.56 -7.40
CA GLU A 124 11.13 -33.63 -6.62
C GLU A 124 12.19 -34.44 -5.85
N PRO A 125 11.97 -34.77 -4.55
CA PRO A 125 12.86 -35.70 -3.88
C PRO A 125 12.80 -37.03 -4.61
N GLU A 126 13.94 -37.41 -5.19
CA GLU A 126 14.20 -38.71 -5.81
C GLU A 126 13.62 -39.80 -4.89
N GLN A 127 12.59 -40.50 -5.38
CA GLN A 127 12.04 -41.66 -4.70
C GLN A 127 13.17 -42.68 -4.56
N THR A 128 13.69 -42.81 -3.35
CA THR A 128 14.59 -43.89 -2.96
C THR A 128 13.78 -45.18 -3.00
N VAL A 129 13.85 -45.89 -4.14
CA VAL A 129 13.39 -47.26 -4.25
C VAL A 129 14.27 -48.10 -3.33
N GLY A 130 13.67 -48.53 -2.21
CA GLY A 130 14.28 -49.46 -1.26
C GLY A 130 14.63 -50.80 -1.92
N GLY A 131 15.72 -51.39 -1.43
CA GLY A 131 16.27 -52.68 -1.87
C GLY A 131 15.54 -53.90 -1.36
#